data_AF-A0AAD3CRU4-F1
#
_entry.id   AF-A0AAD3CRU4-F1
#
_cell.length_a   1.000
_cell.length_b   1.000
_cell.length_c   1.000
_cell.angle_alpha   90.00
_cell.angle_beta   90.00
_cell.angle_gamma   90.00
#
_symmetry.space_group_name_H-M   'P 1'
#
loop_
_entity.id
_entity.type
_entity.pdbx_description
1 polymer ?
#
loop_
_entity_poly.entity_id
_entity_poly.type
_entity_poly.pdbx_seq_one_letter_code
_entity_poly.pdbx_strand_id
1 'polypeptide(L)'
;MDISILQSNLEFIKSLYFHKEWKDEHCKDDILEAIEECNTKIMNAFGESMHTLWYHKPSIEAVEKVVNKFPSTLTYEDEDDGMLPIHTAATTVGYKYVPVLAKEGIKHNVGGEDARGGLLLTDPSIDHGCNILQLLSTNVDDDDDDYVCVDSNRLNVMIELQRSDLLLKNDIREHDLLHVSCFERTKERFEYLVNWDPDALIEAIFENKSLLHSMSLESDDRIILALKTGFEYHPTIGGSLFV
;
A
#
# COMPACT_ATOMS: atom_id res chain seq x y z
N MET A 1 -13.02 22.73 5.04
CA MET A 1 -13.31 22.96 6.48
C MET A 1 -11.98 22.89 7.21
N ASP A 2 -11.66 23.86 8.06
CA ASP A 2 -10.38 23.89 8.77
C ASP A 2 -10.39 22.89 9.94
N ILE A 3 -9.45 21.95 9.93
CA ILE A 3 -9.29 20.91 10.97
C ILE A 3 -9.14 21.54 12.36
N SER A 4 -8.52 22.73 12.44
CA SER A 4 -8.35 23.45 13.71
C SER A 4 -9.69 23.91 14.29
N ILE A 5 -10.66 24.26 13.46
CA ILE A 5 -12.01 24.68 13.88
C ILE A 5 -12.76 23.49 14.48
N LEU A 6 -12.71 22.32 13.84
CA LEU A 6 -13.32 21.11 14.38
C LEU A 6 -12.75 20.74 15.75
N GLN A 7 -11.42 20.80 15.90
CA GLN A 7 -10.75 20.51 17.18
C GLN A 7 -11.11 21.53 18.25
N SER A 8 -11.11 22.81 17.91
CA SER A 8 -11.51 23.88 18.84
C SER A 8 -12.96 23.67 19.32
N ASN A 9 -13.86 23.31 18.41
CA ASN A 9 -15.24 22.99 18.75
C ASN A 9 -15.33 21.75 19.64
N LEU A 10 -14.56 20.69 19.36
CA LEU A 10 -14.57 19.47 20.15
C LEU A 10 -14.05 19.71 21.58
N GLU A 11 -12.95 20.44 21.71
CA GLU A 11 -12.38 20.79 23.01
C GLU A 11 -13.27 21.76 23.77
N PHE A 12 -13.93 22.70 23.10
CA PHE A 12 -14.94 23.56 23.69
C PHE A 12 -16.11 22.74 24.24
N ILE A 13 -16.65 21.81 23.45
CA ILE A 13 -17.76 20.96 23.89
C ILE A 13 -17.35 20.06 25.07
N LYS A 14 -16.15 19.44 25.02
CA LYS A 14 -15.60 18.70 26.17
C LYS A 14 -15.50 19.59 27.40
N SER A 15 -15.02 20.83 27.24
CA SER A 15 -14.90 21.77 28.37
C SER A 15 -16.25 22.14 28.97
N LEU A 16 -17.30 22.25 28.16
CA LEU A 16 -18.67 22.45 28.63
C LEU A 16 -19.17 21.24 29.42
N TYR A 17 -18.88 20.03 28.95
CA TYR A 17 -19.26 18.78 29.61
C TYR A 17 -18.61 18.63 31.00
N PHE A 18 -17.34 19.03 31.14
CA PHE A 18 -16.63 18.99 32.43
C PHE A 18 -16.96 20.16 33.36
N HIS A 19 -17.75 21.14 32.91
CA HIS A 19 -18.20 22.22 33.77
C HIS A 19 -19.29 21.71 34.72
N LYS A 20 -19.00 21.74 36.03
CA LYS A 20 -19.86 21.25 37.13
C LYS A 20 -21.27 21.88 37.23
N GLU A 21 -21.62 22.80 36.36
CA GLU A 21 -22.86 23.58 36.43
C GLU A 21 -24.04 22.91 35.73
N TRP A 22 -23.81 21.90 34.90
CA TRP A 22 -24.88 21.12 34.27
C TRP A 22 -25.40 20.07 35.26
N LYS A 23 -26.52 20.38 35.90
CA LYS A 23 -27.21 19.49 36.86
C LYS A 23 -28.18 18.52 36.22
N ASP A 24 -28.58 18.77 34.97
CA ASP A 24 -29.48 17.90 34.22
C ASP A 24 -28.68 16.77 33.56
N GLU A 25 -28.92 15.54 34.02
CA GLU A 25 -28.25 14.34 33.53
C GLU A 25 -28.71 13.99 32.11
N HIS A 26 -29.98 14.25 31.77
CA HIS A 26 -30.51 13.99 30.43
C HIS A 26 -29.84 14.89 29.38
N CYS A 27 -29.63 16.16 29.71
CA CYS A 27 -28.98 17.10 28.81
C CYS A 27 -27.50 16.75 28.55
N LYS A 28 -26.83 16.07 29.49
CA LYS A 28 -25.46 15.56 29.30
C LYS A 28 -25.43 14.39 28.33
N ASP A 29 -26.39 13.48 28.43
CA ASP A 29 -26.49 12.32 27.54
C ASP A 29 -26.75 12.77 26.09
N ASP A 30 -27.69 13.69 25.87
CA ASP A 30 -27.97 14.24 24.53
C ASP A 30 -26.73 14.92 23.90
N ILE A 31 -25.92 15.63 24.71
CA ILE A 31 -24.69 16.27 24.23
C ILE A 31 -23.62 15.22 23.89
N LEU A 32 -23.47 14.18 24.72
CA LEU A 32 -22.54 13.09 24.43
C LEU A 32 -22.92 12.37 23.14
N GLU A 33 -24.19 12.03 22.96
CA GLU A 33 -24.70 11.42 21.74
C GLU A 33 -24.40 12.28 20.51
N ALA A 34 -24.65 13.59 20.59
CA ALA A 34 -24.34 14.50 19.49
C ALA A 34 -22.83 14.60 19.19
N ILE A 35 -21.97 14.54 20.20
CA ILE A 35 -20.50 14.50 20.02
C ILE A 35 -20.07 13.20 19.34
N GLU A 36 -20.60 12.07 19.77
CA GLU A 36 -20.30 10.76 19.21
C GLU A 36 -20.76 10.66 17.75
N GLU A 37 -21.96 11.14 17.44
CA GLU A 37 -22.47 11.22 16.08
C GLU A 37 -21.59 12.12 15.20
N CYS A 38 -21.19 13.30 15.72
CA CYS A 38 -20.32 14.23 15.02
C CYS A 38 -18.93 13.61 14.75
N ASN A 39 -18.33 12.97 15.76
CA ASN A 39 -17.06 12.28 15.61
C ASN A 39 -17.13 11.17 14.57
N THR A 40 -18.20 10.37 14.59
CA THR A 40 -18.42 9.30 13.62
C THR A 40 -18.49 9.86 12.20
N LYS A 41 -19.26 10.92 11.98
CA LYS A 41 -19.36 11.57 10.66
C LYS A 41 -18.02 12.14 10.19
N ILE A 42 -17.25 12.76 11.09
CA ILE A 42 -15.92 13.30 10.78
C ILE A 42 -14.97 12.16 10.41
N MET A 43 -14.98 11.06 11.18
CA MET A 43 -14.13 9.90 10.94
C MET A 43 -14.44 9.24 9.59
N ASN A 44 -15.73 9.05 9.27
CA ASN A 44 -16.14 8.50 7.99
C ASN A 44 -15.72 9.40 6.83
N ALA A 45 -15.96 10.72 6.94
CA ALA A 45 -15.53 11.67 5.91
C ALA A 45 -14.02 11.67 5.68
N PHE A 46 -13.20 11.56 6.74
CA PHE A 46 -11.77 11.43 6.58
C PHE A 46 -11.37 10.05 6.03
N GLY A 47 -11.98 8.96 6.49
CA GLY A 47 -11.77 7.61 5.96
C GLY A 47 -12.00 7.56 4.46
N GLU A 48 -13.18 7.99 4.00
CA GLU A 48 -13.53 8.13 2.58
C GLU A 48 -12.52 9.01 1.81
N SER A 49 -12.05 10.12 2.41
CA SER A 49 -11.05 10.97 1.77
C SER A 49 -9.68 10.27 1.58
N MET A 50 -9.36 9.29 2.43
CA MET A 50 -8.13 8.51 2.31
C MET A 50 -8.18 7.49 1.15
N HIS A 51 -9.36 7.03 0.75
CA HIS A 51 -9.53 6.22 -0.47
C HIS A 51 -9.42 7.05 -1.76
N THR A 52 -9.59 8.38 -1.67
CA THR A 52 -9.62 9.28 -2.83
C THR A 52 -8.37 10.14 -2.98
N LEU A 53 -7.26 9.74 -2.35
CA LEU A 53 -5.97 10.45 -2.43
C LEU A 53 -5.46 10.60 -3.87
N TRP A 54 -5.70 9.63 -4.73
CA TRP A 54 -5.31 9.65 -6.13
C TRP A 54 -6.06 10.74 -6.94
N TYR A 55 -7.30 11.04 -6.53
CA TYR A 55 -8.16 12.04 -7.17
C TYR A 55 -7.85 13.45 -6.66
N HIS A 56 -7.82 13.64 -5.33
CA HIS A 56 -7.61 14.95 -4.72
C HIS A 56 -6.14 15.38 -4.64
N LYS A 57 -5.22 14.43 -4.70
CA LYS A 57 -3.77 14.63 -4.73
C LYS A 57 -3.25 15.59 -3.64
N PRO A 58 -3.63 15.43 -2.35
CA PRO A 58 -3.12 16.28 -1.27
C PRO A 58 -1.59 16.17 -1.12
N SER A 59 -0.95 17.11 -0.43
CA SER A 59 0.47 16.96 -0.10
C SER A 59 0.69 15.81 0.90
N ILE A 60 1.88 15.20 0.88
CA ILE A 60 2.26 14.16 1.85
C ILE A 60 2.10 14.68 3.29
N GLU A 61 2.56 15.91 3.56
CA GLU A 61 2.42 16.55 4.88
C GLU A 61 0.95 16.70 5.31
N ALA A 62 0.02 16.94 4.38
CA ALA A 62 -1.40 17.01 4.69
C ALA A 62 -1.95 15.64 5.08
N VAL A 63 -1.55 14.58 4.37
CA VAL A 63 -1.90 13.18 4.70
C VAL A 63 -1.36 12.81 6.08
N GLU A 64 -0.08 13.09 6.35
CA GLU A 64 0.53 12.87 7.67
C GLU A 64 -0.23 13.59 8.79
N LYS A 65 -0.62 14.86 8.57
CA LYS A 65 -1.39 15.62 9.57
C LYS A 65 -2.76 15.00 9.85
N VAL A 66 -3.46 14.54 8.82
CA VAL A 66 -4.76 13.87 8.99
C VAL A 66 -4.59 12.57 9.75
N VAL A 67 -3.65 11.72 9.34
CA VAL A 67 -3.39 10.41 9.96
C VAL A 67 -2.94 10.55 11.42
N ASN A 68 -1.98 11.43 11.71
CA ASN A 68 -1.54 11.68 13.08
C ASN A 68 -2.68 12.19 13.98
N LYS A 69 -3.66 12.89 13.40
CA LYS A 69 -4.80 13.40 14.16
C LYS A 69 -5.92 12.37 14.30
N PHE A 70 -6.13 11.55 13.28
CA PHE A 70 -7.20 10.57 13.18
C PHE A 70 -6.66 9.21 12.73
N PRO A 71 -5.88 8.49 13.56
CA PRO A 71 -5.22 7.25 13.13
C PRO A 71 -6.13 6.15 12.62
N SER A 72 -7.37 6.08 13.12
CA SER A 72 -8.37 5.10 12.70
C SER A 72 -8.83 5.27 11.25
N THR A 73 -8.48 6.37 10.57
CA THR A 73 -8.71 6.49 9.12
C THR A 73 -7.87 5.50 8.32
N LEU A 74 -6.72 5.04 8.85
CA LEU A 74 -5.88 4.04 8.19
C LEU A 74 -6.50 2.63 8.15
N THR A 75 -7.43 2.36 9.07
CA THR A 75 -8.19 1.11 9.16
C THR A 75 -9.62 1.28 8.67
N TYR A 76 -9.93 2.39 8.00
CA TYR A 76 -11.24 2.60 7.41
C TYR A 76 -11.36 1.71 6.18
N GLU A 77 -12.31 0.78 6.22
CA GLU A 77 -12.62 -0.08 5.08
C GLU A 77 -13.63 0.65 4.19
N ASP A 78 -13.40 0.65 2.88
CA ASP A 78 -14.44 1.11 1.96
C ASP A 78 -15.67 0.18 1.97
N GLU A 79 -16.81 0.71 1.54
CA GLU A 79 -18.09 -0.02 1.60
C GLU A 79 -18.22 -1.10 0.51
N ASP A 80 -17.47 -0.98 -0.58
CA ASP A 80 -17.65 -1.78 -1.78
C ASP A 80 -16.86 -3.08 -1.70
N ASP A 81 -15.57 -2.98 -1.38
CA ASP A 81 -14.59 -4.07 -1.44
C ASP A 81 -13.95 -4.35 -0.08
N GLY A 82 -14.15 -3.48 0.91
CA GLY A 82 -13.51 -3.59 2.22
C GLY A 82 -12.02 -3.27 2.18
N MET A 83 -11.55 -2.56 1.15
CA MET A 83 -10.14 -2.20 1.09
C MET A 83 -9.80 -1.16 2.15
N LEU A 84 -8.61 -1.26 2.71
CA LEU A 84 -7.96 -0.16 3.46
C LEU A 84 -7.39 0.93 2.52
N PRO A 85 -7.15 2.17 2.99
CA PRO A 85 -6.68 3.25 2.14
C PRO A 85 -5.32 2.98 1.48
N ILE A 86 -4.47 2.17 2.11
CA ILE A 86 -3.19 1.77 1.52
C ILE A 86 -3.36 0.87 0.28
N HIS A 87 -4.40 0.02 0.23
CA HIS A 87 -4.71 -0.77 -0.95
C HIS A 87 -5.20 0.13 -2.08
N THR A 88 -6.16 1.02 -1.82
CA THR A 88 -6.64 1.98 -2.82
C THR A 88 -5.51 2.89 -3.32
N ALA A 89 -4.57 3.28 -2.45
CA ALA A 89 -3.39 4.03 -2.87
C ALA A 89 -2.50 3.21 -3.81
N ALA A 90 -2.31 1.91 -3.56
CA ALA A 90 -1.46 1.03 -4.36
C ALA A 90 -2.06 0.63 -5.71
N THR A 91 -3.38 0.45 -5.80
CA THR A 91 -4.10 0.05 -7.02
C THR A 91 -4.40 1.20 -7.97
N THR A 92 -4.24 2.44 -7.52
CA THR A 92 -4.51 3.65 -8.32
C THR A 92 -3.22 4.43 -8.61
N VAL A 93 -3.35 5.61 -9.24
CA VAL A 93 -2.25 6.58 -9.37
C VAL A 93 -1.85 7.25 -8.03
N GLY A 94 -2.36 6.73 -6.90
CA GLY A 94 -2.06 7.17 -5.54
C GLY A 94 -0.80 6.54 -4.93
N TYR A 95 -0.04 5.71 -5.65
CA TYR A 95 1.04 4.90 -5.07
C TYR A 95 2.11 5.72 -4.31
N LYS A 96 2.29 7.01 -4.64
CA LYS A 96 3.20 7.93 -3.92
C LYS A 96 2.84 8.11 -2.44
N TYR A 97 1.61 7.78 -2.04
CA TYR A 97 1.16 7.83 -0.65
C TYR A 97 1.46 6.53 0.11
N VAL A 98 1.78 5.42 -0.57
CA VAL A 98 2.03 4.13 0.09
C VAL A 98 3.14 4.21 1.15
N PRO A 99 4.32 4.85 0.92
CA PRO A 99 5.36 4.92 1.93
C PRO A 99 4.93 5.63 3.21
N VAL A 100 4.19 6.74 3.08
CA VAL A 100 3.71 7.50 4.25
C VAL A 100 2.62 6.74 4.98
N LEU A 101 1.68 6.11 4.27
CA LEU A 101 0.62 5.31 4.87
C LEU A 101 1.17 4.11 5.64
N ALA A 102 2.16 3.41 5.08
CA ALA A 102 2.82 2.28 5.75
C ALA A 102 3.58 2.73 7.01
N LYS A 103 4.35 3.82 6.91
CA LYS A 103 5.12 4.38 8.05
C LYS A 103 4.20 4.78 9.21
N GLU A 104 3.11 5.49 8.92
CA GLU A 104 2.12 5.84 9.95
C GLU A 104 1.34 4.60 10.42
N GLY A 105 1.04 3.67 9.52
CA GLY A 105 0.38 2.41 9.83
C GLY A 105 1.14 1.58 10.86
N ILE A 106 2.47 1.55 10.79
CA ILE A 106 3.31 0.87 11.80
C ILE A 106 3.16 1.52 13.17
N LYS A 107 3.18 2.86 13.25
CA LYS A 107 3.02 3.57 14.53
C LYS A 107 1.68 3.27 15.20
N HIS A 108 0.66 2.95 14.39
CA HIS A 108 -0.70 2.68 14.82
C HIS A 108 -1.07 1.19 14.78
N ASN A 109 -0.10 0.29 14.54
CA ASN A 109 -0.28 -1.16 14.49
C ASN A 109 -1.39 -1.62 13.51
N VAL A 110 -1.47 -0.97 12.34
CA VAL A 110 -2.44 -1.31 11.29
C VAL A 110 -2.15 -2.71 10.76
N GLY A 111 -3.12 -3.62 10.89
CA GLY A 111 -3.01 -5.02 10.50
C GLY A 111 -2.28 -5.93 11.50
N GLY A 112 -1.74 -5.39 12.60
CA GLY A 112 -0.95 -6.13 13.58
C GLY A 112 0.57 -6.05 13.38
N GLU A 113 1.30 -6.73 14.25
CA GLU A 113 2.77 -6.58 14.42
C GLU A 113 3.56 -6.90 13.14
N ASP A 114 3.16 -7.95 12.42
CA ASP A 114 3.85 -8.42 11.21
C ASP A 114 3.29 -7.83 9.91
N ALA A 115 2.19 -7.06 9.97
CA ALA A 115 1.54 -6.52 8.77
C ALA A 115 2.27 -5.34 8.14
N ARG A 116 3.31 -4.81 8.82
CA ARG A 116 4.12 -3.65 8.40
C ARG A 116 3.26 -2.45 8.01
N GLY A 117 2.31 -2.11 8.87
CA GLY A 117 1.40 -0.97 8.67
C GLY A 117 0.42 -1.17 7.51
N GLY A 118 0.03 -2.42 7.25
CA GLY A 118 -0.90 -2.79 6.19
C GLY A 118 -0.24 -3.22 4.88
N LEU A 119 1.08 -3.09 4.72
CA LEU A 119 1.77 -3.49 3.48
C LEU A 119 1.61 -4.98 3.15
N LEU A 120 1.54 -5.83 4.17
CA LEU A 120 1.39 -7.28 4.02
C LEU A 120 -0.04 -7.77 4.16
N LEU A 121 -1.00 -6.87 4.32
CA LEU A 121 -2.39 -7.25 4.26
C LEU A 121 -2.75 -7.58 2.81
N THR A 122 -3.56 -8.62 2.68
CA THR A 122 -4.11 -9.05 1.43
C THR A 122 -5.22 -8.10 1.00
N ASP A 123 -5.17 -7.64 -0.26
CA ASP A 123 -6.24 -6.88 -0.88
C ASP A 123 -7.48 -7.79 -1.04
N PRO A 124 -8.61 -7.47 -0.38
CA PRO A 124 -9.82 -8.27 -0.43
C PRO A 124 -10.51 -8.26 -1.81
N SER A 125 -10.22 -7.28 -2.67
CA SER A 125 -10.83 -7.14 -4.00
C SER A 125 -10.26 -8.09 -5.05
N ILE A 126 -9.17 -8.81 -4.74
CA ILE A 126 -8.44 -9.64 -5.70
C ILE A 126 -8.64 -11.12 -5.35
N ASP A 127 -9.16 -11.89 -6.31
CA ASP A 127 -9.53 -13.33 -6.17
C ASP A 127 -8.38 -14.26 -5.70
N HIS A 128 -7.13 -13.80 -5.76
CA HIS A 128 -5.95 -14.56 -5.29
C HIS A 128 -5.19 -13.87 -4.17
N GLY A 129 -5.67 -12.72 -3.72
CA GLY A 129 -5.15 -12.02 -2.57
C GLY A 129 -3.72 -11.53 -2.75
N CYS A 130 -3.53 -10.42 -3.47
CA CYS A 130 -2.25 -9.74 -3.54
C CYS A 130 -2.06 -8.81 -2.35
N ASN A 131 -0.87 -8.77 -1.77
CA ASN A 131 -0.51 -7.70 -0.84
C ASN A 131 0.03 -6.46 -1.57
N ILE A 132 0.27 -5.37 -0.83
CA ILE A 132 0.72 -4.10 -1.41
C ILE A 132 2.06 -4.22 -2.14
N LEU A 133 2.98 -5.06 -1.65
CA LEU A 133 4.28 -5.26 -2.30
C LEU A 133 4.11 -5.95 -3.66
N GLN A 134 3.21 -6.93 -3.74
CA GLN A 134 2.84 -7.58 -4.99
C GLN A 134 2.13 -6.62 -5.94
N LEU A 135 1.22 -5.77 -5.44
CA LEU A 135 0.52 -4.75 -6.23
C LEU A 135 1.46 -3.69 -6.81
N LEU A 136 2.46 -3.26 -6.03
CA LEU A 136 3.49 -2.35 -6.54
C LEU A 136 4.36 -3.02 -7.60
N SER A 137 4.55 -4.33 -7.50
CA SER A 137 5.39 -5.11 -8.42
C SER A 137 4.65 -5.50 -9.71
N THR A 138 3.34 -5.75 -9.64
CA THR A 138 2.53 -6.24 -10.75
C THR A 138 2.27 -5.20 -11.84
N ASN A 139 1.91 -5.69 -13.02
CA ASN A 139 1.33 -4.90 -14.08
C ASN A 139 -0.16 -4.71 -13.74
N VAL A 140 -0.55 -3.51 -13.29
CA VAL A 140 -1.99 -3.18 -13.21
C VAL A 140 -2.42 -2.77 -14.61
N ASP A 141 -3.57 -3.28 -15.06
CA ASP A 141 -4.15 -3.01 -16.37
C ASP A 141 -4.61 -1.56 -16.47
N ASP A 142 -3.64 -0.65 -16.50
CA ASP A 142 -3.86 0.71 -16.94
C ASP A 142 -3.90 0.64 -18.48
N ASP A 143 -5.10 0.79 -19.04
CA ASP A 143 -5.36 1.03 -20.47
C ASP A 143 -4.75 2.37 -20.96
N ASP A 144 -3.96 3.05 -20.12
CA ASP A 144 -3.34 4.34 -20.39
C ASP A 144 -2.04 4.19 -21.19
N ASP A 145 -1.89 5.04 -22.20
CA ASP A 145 -0.75 5.04 -23.15
C ASP A 145 0.61 5.40 -22.50
N ASP A 146 0.67 5.74 -21.20
CA ASP A 146 1.88 6.21 -20.49
C ASP A 146 2.42 5.21 -19.44
N TYR A 147 2.55 3.94 -19.83
CA TYR A 147 3.05 2.87 -18.95
C TYR A 147 4.50 3.09 -18.46
N VAL A 148 5.35 3.79 -19.21
CA VAL A 148 6.74 4.07 -18.83
C VAL A 148 6.79 4.94 -17.56
N CYS A 149 5.93 5.96 -17.47
CA CYS A 149 5.85 6.81 -16.29
C CYS A 149 5.37 6.03 -15.05
N VAL A 150 4.43 5.09 -15.25
CA VAL A 150 3.93 4.24 -14.16
C VAL A 150 5.03 3.33 -13.62
N ASP A 151 5.88 2.77 -14.49
CA ASP A 151 6.95 1.86 -14.05
C ASP A 151 7.95 2.53 -13.13
N SER A 152 8.55 3.63 -13.59
CA SER A 152 9.53 4.40 -12.81
C SER A 152 8.93 4.94 -11.52
N ASN A 153 7.66 5.34 -11.52
CA ASN A 153 7.02 5.89 -10.34
C ASN A 153 6.77 4.83 -9.25
N ARG A 154 6.34 3.62 -9.62
CA ARG A 154 6.21 2.52 -8.65
C ARG A 154 7.58 2.03 -8.18
N LEU A 155 8.58 2.00 -9.06
CA LEU A 155 9.96 1.71 -8.67
C LEU A 155 10.46 2.71 -7.60
N ASN A 156 10.20 4.01 -7.77
CA ASN A 156 10.57 5.02 -6.77
C ASN A 156 9.92 4.76 -5.40
N VAL A 157 8.66 4.31 -5.39
CA VAL A 157 7.97 3.89 -4.16
C VAL A 157 8.67 2.69 -3.52
N MET A 158 9.00 1.66 -4.30
CA MET A 158 9.72 0.48 -3.80
C MET A 158 11.10 0.83 -3.22
N ILE A 159 11.84 1.73 -3.88
CA ILE A 159 13.11 2.25 -3.37
C ILE A 159 12.92 2.99 -2.04
N GLU A 160 11.85 3.78 -1.90
CA GLU A 160 11.56 4.46 -0.63
C GLU A 160 11.20 3.46 0.49
N LEU A 161 10.40 2.44 0.17
CA LEU A 161 10.07 1.36 1.10
C LEU A 161 11.34 0.60 1.53
N GLN A 162 12.25 0.28 0.60
CA GLN A 162 13.54 -0.32 0.90
C GLN A 162 14.35 0.57 1.86
N ARG A 163 14.50 1.87 1.54
CA ARG A 163 15.27 2.81 2.36
C ARG A 163 14.71 3.02 3.76
N SER A 164 13.45 2.68 3.94
CA SER A 164 12.74 2.78 5.22
C SER A 164 12.63 1.44 5.95
N ASP A 165 13.37 0.41 5.49
CA ASP A 165 13.34 -0.96 6.02
C ASP A 165 11.92 -1.59 6.01
N LEU A 166 11.06 -1.16 5.07
CA LEU A 166 9.68 -1.66 4.92
C LEU A 166 9.55 -2.69 3.80
N LEU A 167 10.38 -2.60 2.76
CA LEU A 167 10.58 -3.67 1.79
C LEU A 167 11.92 -4.33 2.12
N LEU A 168 11.87 -5.63 2.40
CA LEU A 168 12.99 -6.44 2.82
C LEU A 168 13.43 -7.35 1.69
N LYS A 169 14.70 -7.76 1.71
CA LYS A 169 15.25 -8.67 0.71
C LYS A 169 14.49 -10.01 0.65
N ASN A 170 14.05 -10.53 1.81
CA ASN A 170 13.29 -11.78 1.87
C ASN A 170 11.92 -11.70 1.20
N ASP A 171 11.29 -10.52 1.19
CA ASP A 171 9.97 -10.30 0.57
C ASP A 171 9.98 -10.66 -0.92
N ILE A 172 11.11 -10.47 -1.58
CA ILE A 172 11.30 -10.79 -3.01
C ILE A 172 10.94 -12.25 -3.27
N ARG A 173 11.38 -13.16 -2.39
CA ARG A 173 11.07 -14.59 -2.47
C ARG A 173 9.73 -14.92 -1.81
N GLU A 174 9.47 -14.41 -0.62
CA GLU A 174 8.28 -14.77 0.18
C GLU A 174 6.95 -14.34 -0.46
N HIS A 175 6.98 -13.32 -1.31
CA HIS A 175 5.80 -12.79 -2.00
C HIS A 175 5.91 -12.89 -3.52
N ASP A 176 6.83 -13.71 -4.02
CA ASP A 176 7.02 -13.98 -5.46
C ASP A 176 7.13 -12.68 -6.30
N LEU A 177 7.81 -11.65 -5.78
CA LEU A 177 7.82 -10.32 -6.40
C LEU A 177 8.43 -10.35 -7.82
N LEU A 178 9.39 -11.25 -8.07
CA LEU A 178 9.97 -11.46 -9.40
C LEU A 178 8.98 -12.08 -10.39
N HIS A 179 8.10 -12.98 -9.95
CA HIS A 179 7.09 -13.58 -10.82
C HIS A 179 6.09 -12.53 -11.28
N VAL A 180 5.55 -11.76 -10.33
CA VAL A 180 4.52 -10.75 -10.63
C VAL A 180 5.08 -9.52 -11.36
N SER A 181 6.38 -9.23 -11.25
CA SER A 181 7.01 -8.10 -11.96
C SER A 181 7.64 -8.48 -13.30
N CYS A 182 7.58 -9.73 -13.74
CA CYS A 182 8.24 -10.11 -14.99
C CYS A 182 7.40 -9.79 -16.23
N PHE A 183 7.21 -8.50 -16.52
CA PHE A 183 6.54 -8.02 -17.72
C PHE A 183 7.37 -6.87 -18.33
N GLU A 184 7.25 -6.66 -19.64
CA GLU A 184 7.93 -5.53 -20.29
C GLU A 184 7.49 -4.17 -19.70
N ARG A 185 6.22 -4.06 -19.28
CA ARG A 185 5.67 -2.85 -18.63
C ARG A 185 6.18 -2.61 -17.21
N THR A 186 6.84 -3.58 -16.61
CA THR A 186 7.32 -3.56 -15.22
C THR A 186 8.81 -3.87 -15.15
N LYS A 187 9.50 -3.64 -16.28
CA LYS A 187 10.89 -4.01 -16.50
C LYS A 187 11.83 -3.34 -15.51
N GLU A 188 11.65 -2.05 -15.23
CA GLU A 188 12.54 -1.33 -14.30
C GLU A 188 12.42 -1.91 -12.88
N ARG A 189 11.20 -2.25 -12.44
CA ARG A 189 10.96 -2.93 -11.16
C ARG A 189 11.58 -4.32 -11.14
N PHE A 190 11.40 -5.11 -12.20
CA PHE A 190 11.97 -6.46 -12.31
C PHE A 190 13.50 -6.42 -12.24
N GLU A 191 14.14 -5.59 -13.06
CA GLU A 191 15.59 -5.44 -13.08
C GLU A 191 16.13 -4.95 -11.74
N TYR A 192 15.43 -4.02 -11.07
CA TYR A 192 15.77 -3.57 -9.73
C TYR A 192 15.73 -4.71 -8.70
N LEU A 193 14.68 -5.53 -8.72
CA LEU A 193 14.53 -6.68 -7.81
C LEU A 193 15.60 -7.74 -8.06
N VAL A 194 15.89 -8.07 -9.32
CA VAL A 194 16.96 -9.02 -9.67
C VAL A 194 18.33 -8.47 -9.27
N ASN A 195 18.61 -7.19 -9.50
CA ASN A 195 19.87 -6.58 -9.06
C ASN A 195 20.02 -6.61 -7.52
N TRP A 196 18.92 -6.49 -6.78
CA TRP A 196 18.92 -6.53 -5.32
C TRP A 196 19.08 -7.96 -4.77
N ASP A 197 18.39 -8.93 -5.36
CA ASP A 197 18.55 -10.34 -5.04
C ASP A 197 18.69 -11.22 -6.29
N PRO A 198 19.91 -11.32 -6.85
CA PRO A 198 20.14 -12.06 -8.08
C PRO A 198 19.81 -13.56 -7.90
N ASP A 199 20.10 -14.12 -6.73
CA ASP A 199 19.85 -15.52 -6.40
C ASP A 199 18.35 -15.86 -6.39
N ALA A 200 17.49 -14.89 -6.09
CA ALA A 200 16.03 -15.10 -6.12
C ALA A 200 15.53 -15.45 -7.52
N LEU A 201 16.18 -15.01 -8.59
CA LEU A 201 15.78 -15.35 -9.96
C LEU A 201 15.98 -16.85 -10.26
N ILE A 202 17.03 -17.45 -9.69
CA ILE A 202 17.41 -18.85 -9.93
C ILE A 202 16.61 -19.78 -9.01
N GLU A 203 16.46 -19.36 -7.75
CA GLU A 203 15.88 -20.18 -6.69
C GLU A 203 14.36 -20.05 -6.58
N ALA A 204 13.75 -19.04 -7.21
CA ALA A 204 12.31 -18.84 -7.13
C ALA A 204 11.55 -20.05 -7.69
N ILE A 205 10.64 -20.54 -6.86
CA ILE A 205 9.73 -21.63 -7.19
C ILE A 205 8.32 -21.07 -7.13
N PHE A 206 7.62 -21.08 -8.27
CA PHE A 206 6.21 -20.69 -8.37
C PHE A 206 5.39 -21.92 -8.76
N GLU A 207 4.36 -22.26 -7.97
CA GLU A 207 3.52 -23.45 -8.19
C GLU A 207 4.29 -24.77 -8.38
N ASN A 208 5.35 -24.98 -7.57
CA ASN A 208 6.27 -26.13 -7.66
C ASN A 208 7.10 -26.22 -8.96
N LYS A 209 7.23 -25.10 -9.69
CA LYS A 209 8.04 -24.99 -10.90
C LYS A 209 9.07 -23.89 -10.71
N SER A 210 10.24 -24.02 -11.33
CA SER A 210 11.18 -22.89 -11.39
C SER A 210 10.50 -21.68 -12.02
N LEU A 211 10.84 -20.49 -11.56
CA LEU A 211 10.29 -19.24 -12.06
C LEU A 211 10.36 -19.11 -13.61
N LEU A 212 11.48 -19.49 -14.22
CA LEU A 212 11.63 -19.49 -15.68
C LEU A 212 10.66 -20.43 -16.39
N HIS A 213 10.42 -21.61 -15.82
CA HIS A 213 9.45 -22.55 -16.37
C HIS A 213 8.05 -21.95 -16.34
N SER A 214 7.65 -21.32 -15.22
CA SER A 214 6.35 -20.65 -15.12
C SER A 214 6.23 -19.52 -16.14
N MET A 215 7.27 -18.68 -16.28
CA MET A 215 7.31 -17.60 -17.30
C MET A 215 7.18 -18.12 -18.74
N SER A 216 7.82 -19.26 -19.05
CA SER A 216 7.75 -19.88 -20.38
C SER A 216 6.34 -20.33 -20.79
N LEU A 217 5.48 -20.62 -19.81
CA LEU A 217 4.11 -21.04 -20.04
C LEU A 217 3.16 -19.84 -20.21
N GLU A 218 3.54 -18.67 -19.71
CA GLU A 218 2.69 -17.48 -19.69
C GLU A 218 2.86 -16.60 -20.92
N SER A 219 4.10 -16.23 -21.29
CA SER A 219 4.37 -15.55 -22.57
C SER A 219 5.85 -15.54 -22.97
N ASP A 220 6.11 -15.43 -24.27
CA ASP A 220 7.47 -15.31 -24.82
C ASP A 220 8.19 -14.05 -24.30
N ASP A 221 7.48 -12.93 -24.12
CA ASP A 221 8.07 -11.68 -23.66
C ASP A 221 8.62 -11.80 -22.23
N ARG A 222 7.91 -12.51 -21.35
CA ARG A 222 8.35 -12.72 -19.96
C ARG A 222 9.65 -13.52 -19.90
N ILE A 223 9.70 -14.66 -20.59
CA ILE A 223 10.91 -15.48 -20.60
C ILE A 223 12.08 -14.76 -21.28
N ILE A 224 11.83 -13.98 -22.33
CA ILE A 224 12.88 -13.18 -22.97
C ILE A 224 13.44 -12.14 -21.99
N LEU A 225 12.58 -11.43 -21.26
CA LEU A 225 13.01 -10.47 -20.24
C LEU A 225 13.83 -11.16 -19.15
N ALA A 226 13.29 -12.22 -18.55
CA ALA A 226 13.97 -12.97 -17.50
C ALA A 226 15.32 -13.55 -17.92
N LEU A 227 15.42 -14.10 -19.14
CA LEU A 227 16.68 -14.61 -19.67
C LEU A 227 17.68 -13.47 -19.91
N LYS A 228 17.26 -12.35 -20.52
CA LYS A 228 18.15 -11.20 -20.76
C LYS A 228 18.73 -10.67 -19.45
N THR A 229 17.86 -10.40 -18.47
CA THR A 229 18.26 -9.93 -17.15
C THR A 229 19.13 -10.99 -16.45
N GLY A 230 18.75 -12.26 -16.50
CA GLY A 230 19.54 -13.35 -15.94
C GLY A 230 20.95 -13.46 -16.53
N PHE A 231 21.11 -13.31 -17.84
CA PHE A 231 22.44 -13.30 -18.47
C PHE A 231 23.28 -12.07 -18.13
N GLU A 232 22.64 -10.92 -17.91
CA GLU A 232 23.31 -9.68 -17.51
C GLU A 232 23.89 -9.77 -16.09
N TYR A 233 23.06 -10.21 -15.13
CA TYR A 233 23.47 -10.30 -13.73
C TYR A 233 24.20 -11.60 -13.38
N HIS A 234 23.99 -12.66 -14.17
CA HIS A 234 24.63 -13.96 -13.99
C HIS A 234 25.10 -14.58 -15.32
N PRO A 235 26.19 -14.08 -15.91
CA PRO A 235 26.66 -14.57 -17.21
C PRO A 235 27.09 -16.05 -17.21
N THR A 236 27.39 -16.62 -16.04
CA THR A 236 27.79 -18.03 -15.88
C THR A 236 26.62 -19.01 -15.78
N ILE A 237 25.39 -18.50 -15.66
CA ILE A 237 24.20 -19.29 -15.31
C ILE A 237 23.49 -19.90 -16.54
N GLY A 238 23.99 -19.64 -17.75
CA GLY A 238 23.47 -20.24 -18.98
C GLY A 238 23.35 -21.77 -18.99
N GLY A 239 24.10 -22.48 -18.13
CA GLY A 239 23.94 -23.92 -17.93
C GLY A 239 22.93 -24.35 -16.86
N SER A 240 22.62 -23.48 -15.89
CA SER A 240 21.80 -23.80 -14.71
C SER A 240 20.31 -23.42 -14.87
N LEU A 241 19.98 -22.55 -15.82
CA LEU A 241 18.59 -22.07 -16.05
C LEU A 241 17.66 -23.11 -16.70
N PHE A 242 18.22 -24.22 -17.18
CA PHE A 242 17.50 -25.21 -17.98
C PHE A 242 17.45 -26.61 -17.33
N VAL A 243 17.82 -26.74 -16.05
CA VAL A 243 17.90 -28.02 -15.33
C VAL A 243 16.70 -28.23 -14.43
#